data_AF-A0A4Q3H3B5-F1
#
_entry.id   AF-A0A4Q3H3B5-F1
#
_cell.length_a   1.000
_cell.length_b   1.000
_cell.length_c   1.000
_cell.angle_alpha   90.00
_cell.angle_beta   90.00
_cell.angle_gamma   90.00
#
_symmetry.space_group_name_H-M   'P 1'
#
loop_
_entity.id
_entity.type
_entity.pdbx_description
1 polymer ?
#
loop_
_entity_poly.entity_id
_entity_poly.type
_entity_poly.pdbx_seq_one_letter_code
_entity_poly.pdbx_strand_id
1 'polypeptide(L)'
;MAEAKIFAGPRVRRLRNRLGITQTAMAEGLGISPSYLNLIERNQRPLTVQLILKMASAYKIDVEELQGESGSVAGELRQAFSDPLLSGEIPAGEELAEVAELAPNAAQGMVKLYRAYREQAARLSDLAGLLAQAGHDPALSGTRLPMDEVRDALEGRPNHYPAIDEAAEAFHARIGAGEDLAGTLREWLKSEHGIIVRTLPVHAMPNLRRRYDRHSMRLFLSERLYP
;
A
#
# COMPACT_ATOMS: atom_id res chain seq x y z
N MET A 1 16.89 -7.12 28.79
CA MET A 1 16.49 -7.48 27.40
C MET A 1 14.98 -7.55 27.40
N ALA A 2 14.30 -6.76 26.56
CA ALA A 2 12.84 -6.75 26.53
C ALA A 2 12.34 -8.09 25.97
N GLU A 3 11.53 -8.80 26.75
CA GLU A 3 10.94 -10.09 26.36
C GLU A 3 10.00 -9.86 25.17
N ALA A 4 10.31 -10.46 24.01
CA ALA A 4 9.50 -10.31 22.81
C ALA A 4 8.11 -10.91 23.05
N LYS A 5 7.06 -10.07 22.97
CA LYS A 5 5.67 -10.50 23.15
C LYS A 5 5.23 -11.35 21.96
N ILE A 6 4.84 -12.60 22.22
CA ILE A 6 4.41 -13.54 21.17
C ILE A 6 2.89 -13.52 21.07
N PHE A 7 2.34 -13.10 19.93
CA PHE A 7 0.90 -13.14 19.65
C PHE A 7 0.57 -14.29 18.70
N ALA A 8 0.12 -15.41 19.25
CA ALA A 8 -0.13 -16.65 18.51
C ALA A 8 -1.58 -17.16 18.61
N GLY A 9 -2.54 -16.31 18.96
CA GLY A 9 -3.95 -16.64 19.18
C GLY A 9 -4.63 -17.46 18.08
N PRO A 10 -4.54 -17.06 16.80
CA PRO A 10 -5.06 -17.84 15.68
C PRO A 10 -4.43 -19.23 15.53
N ARG A 11 -3.16 -19.41 15.95
CA ARG A 11 -2.49 -20.73 15.96
C ARG A 11 -3.01 -21.59 17.10
N VAL A 12 -3.16 -21.03 18.30
CA VAL A 12 -3.78 -21.70 19.44
C VAL A 12 -5.20 -22.17 19.09
N ARG A 13 -6.00 -21.31 18.46
CA ARG A 13 -7.35 -21.67 18.00
C ARG A 13 -7.35 -22.79 16.96
N ARG A 14 -6.40 -22.77 16.02
CA ARG A 14 -6.24 -23.85 15.02
C ARG A 14 -5.84 -25.17 15.66
N LEU A 15 -4.90 -25.15 16.60
CA LEU A 15 -4.51 -26.32 17.38
C LEU A 15 -5.73 -26.91 18.11
N ARG A 16 -6.47 -26.05 18.82
CA ARG A 16 -7.67 -26.45 19.54
C ARG A 16 -8.69 -27.15 18.63
N ASN A 17 -8.97 -26.53 17.48
CA ASN A 17 -9.91 -27.09 16.52
C ASN A 17 -9.41 -28.41 15.91
N ARG A 18 -8.10 -28.54 15.64
CA ARG A 18 -7.47 -29.77 15.14
C ARG A 18 -7.60 -30.92 16.15
N LEU A 19 -7.48 -30.62 17.43
CA LEU A 19 -7.66 -31.57 18.54
C LEU A 19 -9.14 -31.91 18.79
N GLY A 20 -10.09 -31.19 18.18
CA GLY A 20 -11.52 -31.41 18.37
C GLY A 20 -12.03 -31.05 19.76
N ILE A 21 -11.29 -30.25 20.54
CA ILE A 21 -11.64 -29.91 21.93
C ILE A 21 -12.28 -28.52 22.06
N THR A 22 -13.10 -28.36 23.11
CA THR A 22 -13.71 -27.06 23.43
C THR A 22 -12.69 -26.10 24.03
N GLN A 23 -13.00 -24.80 24.02
CA GLN A 23 -12.14 -23.79 24.64
C GLN A 23 -11.99 -24.04 26.14
N THR A 24 -13.07 -24.45 26.82
CA THR A 24 -13.04 -24.83 28.24
C THR A 24 -12.11 -26.01 28.50
N ALA A 25 -12.22 -27.09 27.70
CA ALA A 25 -11.36 -28.27 27.86
C ALA A 25 -9.88 -27.96 27.62
N MET A 26 -9.57 -27.10 26.65
CA MET A 26 -8.20 -26.65 26.43
C MET A 26 -7.68 -25.76 27.58
N ALA A 27 -8.52 -24.86 28.10
CA ALA A 27 -8.15 -24.00 29.22
C ALA A 27 -7.85 -24.82 30.48
N GLU A 28 -8.67 -25.84 30.77
CA GLU A 28 -8.44 -26.81 31.85
C GLU A 28 -7.13 -27.58 31.65
N GLY A 29 -6.88 -28.10 30.44
CA GLY A 29 -5.62 -28.80 30.12
C GLY A 29 -4.37 -27.94 30.25
N LEU A 30 -4.49 -26.62 30.13
CA LEU A 30 -3.41 -25.64 30.33
C LEU A 30 -3.37 -25.05 31.74
N GLY A 31 -4.35 -25.37 32.60
CA GLY A 31 -4.49 -24.81 33.94
C GLY A 31 -4.67 -23.29 33.95
N ILE A 32 -5.47 -22.77 33.00
CA ILE A 32 -5.86 -21.35 32.91
C ILE A 32 -7.38 -21.22 32.82
N SER A 33 -7.91 -20.02 32.99
CA SER A 33 -9.36 -19.80 32.85
C SER A 33 -9.78 -19.78 31.36
N PRO A 34 -11.01 -20.24 31.03
CA PRO A 34 -11.54 -20.15 29.65
C PRO A 34 -11.55 -18.72 29.11
N SER A 35 -11.84 -17.73 29.97
CA SER A 35 -11.79 -16.31 29.61
C SER A 35 -10.38 -15.88 29.21
N TYR A 36 -9.35 -16.33 29.93
CA TYR A 36 -7.96 -16.02 29.60
C TYR A 36 -7.53 -16.66 28.28
N LEU A 37 -7.92 -17.92 28.03
CA LEU A 37 -7.69 -18.57 26.74
C LEU A 37 -8.40 -17.83 25.60
N ASN A 38 -9.61 -17.31 25.81
CA ASN A 38 -10.31 -16.51 24.82
C ASN A 38 -9.58 -15.20 24.47
N LEU A 39 -9.03 -14.50 25.48
CA LEU A 39 -8.21 -13.31 25.25
C LEU A 39 -6.97 -13.66 24.41
N ILE A 40 -6.32 -14.78 24.72
CA ILE A 40 -5.18 -15.29 23.95
C ILE A 40 -5.58 -15.63 22.51
N GLU A 41 -6.65 -16.41 22.29
CA GLU A 41 -7.10 -16.79 20.95
C GLU A 41 -7.48 -15.58 20.08
N ARG A 42 -7.86 -14.46 20.72
CA ARG A 42 -8.15 -13.19 20.08
C ARG A 42 -6.94 -12.26 19.95
N ASN A 43 -5.75 -12.69 20.35
CA ASN A 43 -4.52 -11.88 20.42
C ASN A 43 -4.64 -10.63 21.32
N GLN A 44 -5.56 -10.63 22.29
CA GLN A 44 -5.68 -9.55 23.28
C GLN A 44 -4.68 -9.71 24.44
N ARG A 45 -4.11 -10.91 24.60
CA ARG A 45 -3.01 -11.19 25.52
C ARG A 45 -1.92 -11.97 24.80
N PRO A 46 -0.64 -11.61 24.97
CA PRO A 46 0.46 -12.38 24.41
C PRO A 46 0.56 -13.74 25.11
N LEU A 47 1.07 -14.73 24.39
CA LEU A 47 1.48 -16.01 24.97
C LEU A 47 2.70 -15.78 25.86
N THR A 48 2.59 -16.25 27.10
CA THR A 48 3.73 -16.32 28.00
C THR A 48 4.58 -17.56 27.69
N VAL A 49 5.87 -17.50 28.01
CA VAL A 49 6.79 -18.63 27.88
C VAL A 49 6.25 -19.86 28.63
N GLN A 50 5.73 -19.66 29.84
CA GLN A 50 5.12 -20.74 30.63
C GLN A 50 3.97 -21.43 29.90
N LEU A 51 3.11 -20.67 29.20
CA LEU A 51 1.98 -21.25 28.50
C LEU A 51 2.41 -21.97 27.21
N ILE A 52 3.44 -21.47 26.52
CA ILE A 52 4.06 -22.16 25.37
C ILE A 52 4.57 -23.53 25.80
N LEU A 53 5.33 -23.59 26.91
CA LEU A 53 5.85 -24.85 27.45
C LEU A 53 4.74 -25.82 27.86
N LYS A 54 3.67 -25.31 28.48
CA LYS A 54 2.49 -26.12 28.81
C LYS A 54 1.79 -26.68 27.58
N MET A 55 1.62 -25.89 26.52
CA MET A 55 1.03 -26.37 25.27
C MET A 55 1.91 -27.43 24.60
N ALA A 56 3.23 -27.20 24.55
CA ALA A 56 4.18 -28.17 24.01
C ALA A 56 4.13 -29.51 24.77
N SER A 57 4.06 -29.45 26.11
CA SER A 57 3.95 -30.65 26.95
C SER A 57 2.60 -31.36 26.82
N ALA A 58 1.49 -30.62 26.93
CA ALA A 58 0.15 -31.20 26.96
C ALA A 58 -0.33 -31.72 25.59
N TYR A 59 0.08 -31.06 24.50
CA TYR A 59 -0.42 -31.33 23.16
C TYR A 59 0.66 -31.78 22.17
N LYS A 60 1.90 -31.98 22.62
CA LYS A 60 3.04 -32.47 21.82
C LYS A 60 3.27 -31.68 20.54
N ILE A 61 3.13 -30.36 20.61
CA ILE A 61 3.38 -29.47 19.49
C ILE A 61 4.81 -28.93 19.54
N ASP A 62 5.38 -28.69 18.36
CA ASP A 62 6.64 -27.97 18.27
C ASP A 62 6.43 -26.49 18.66
N VAL A 63 7.38 -25.94 19.41
CA VAL A 63 7.38 -24.52 19.79
C VAL A 63 7.49 -23.66 18.52
N GLU A 64 8.17 -24.15 17.49
CA GLU A 64 8.31 -23.49 16.20
C GLU A 64 6.95 -23.35 15.47
N GLU A 65 6.02 -24.31 15.64
CA GLU A 65 4.67 -24.21 15.07
C GLU A 65 3.87 -23.04 15.67
N LEU A 66 4.15 -22.66 16.92
CA LEU A 66 3.55 -21.49 17.57
C LEU A 66 4.24 -20.18 17.16
N GLN A 67 5.55 -20.23 16.91
CA GLN A 67 6.37 -19.07 16.61
C GLN A 67 6.35 -18.62 15.14
N GLY A 68 5.94 -19.47 14.20
CA GLY A 68 6.08 -19.32 12.73
C GLY A 68 6.25 -17.90 12.14
N GLU A 69 7.16 -17.81 11.17
CA GLU A 69 7.58 -16.64 10.38
C GLU A 69 7.04 -15.28 10.85
N SER A 70 7.82 -14.69 11.76
CA SER A 70 7.65 -13.33 12.27
C SER A 70 7.97 -12.28 11.19
N GLY A 71 7.26 -12.29 10.08
CA GLY A 71 6.93 -11.02 9.44
C GLY A 71 6.01 -10.29 10.42
N SER A 72 6.46 -9.19 11.03
CA SER A 72 5.54 -8.38 11.85
C SER A 72 4.32 -8.06 11.01
N VAL A 73 3.10 -8.32 11.51
CA VAL A 73 1.86 -7.97 10.80
C VAL A 73 1.86 -6.48 10.42
N ALA A 74 2.51 -5.63 11.21
CA ALA A 74 2.74 -4.22 10.88
C ALA A 74 3.68 -4.01 9.67
N GLY A 75 4.65 -4.90 9.46
CA GLY A 75 5.48 -4.94 8.25
C GLY A 75 4.70 -5.38 7.02
N GLU A 76 3.86 -6.42 7.14
CA GLU A 76 2.99 -6.89 6.06
C GLU A 76 1.94 -5.83 5.68
N LEU A 77 1.38 -5.13 6.67
CA LEU A 77 0.51 -3.99 6.45
C LEU A 77 1.26 -2.85 5.76
N ARG A 78 2.46 -2.49 6.22
CA ARG A 78 3.29 -1.46 5.52
C ARG A 78 3.53 -1.81 4.07
N GLN A 79 3.81 -3.07 3.77
CA GLN A 79 3.94 -3.53 2.39
C GLN A 79 2.62 -3.38 1.62
N ALA A 80 1.49 -3.79 2.18
CA ALA A 80 0.18 -3.64 1.55
C ALA A 80 -0.17 -2.17 1.25
N PHE A 81 0.04 -1.28 2.22
CA PHE A 81 -0.23 0.16 2.08
C PHE A 81 0.79 0.91 1.21
N SER A 82 1.88 0.26 0.79
CA SER A 82 2.79 0.80 -0.21
C SER A 82 2.31 0.59 -1.65
N ASP A 83 1.23 -0.18 -1.86
CA ASP A 83 0.64 -0.40 -3.18
C ASP A 83 -0.04 0.89 -3.69
N PRO A 84 0.17 1.27 -4.97
CA PRO A 84 -0.48 2.43 -5.57
C PRO A 84 -2.01 2.46 -5.44
N LEU A 85 -2.66 1.30 -5.33
CA LEU A 85 -4.10 1.20 -5.09
C LEU A 85 -4.55 1.94 -3.80
N LEU A 86 -3.67 2.02 -2.80
CA LEU A 86 -3.96 2.60 -1.49
C LEU A 86 -3.27 3.97 -1.29
N SER A 87 -2.79 4.62 -2.35
CA SER A 87 -2.03 5.87 -2.24
C SER A 87 -2.81 7.05 -1.64
N GLY A 88 -4.14 6.98 -1.58
CA GLY A 88 -5.00 7.97 -0.94
C GLY A 88 -5.14 7.80 0.58
N GLU A 89 -4.79 6.63 1.10
CA GLU A 89 -5.05 6.20 2.48
C GLU A 89 -3.75 5.74 3.14
N ILE A 90 -2.66 6.52 3.01
CA ILE A 90 -1.32 6.17 3.53
C ILE A 90 -1.27 6.48 5.03
N PRO A 91 -1.35 5.48 5.92
CA PRO A 91 -1.31 5.71 7.36
C PRO A 91 0.15 5.95 7.77
N ALA A 92 0.37 6.64 8.90
CA ALA A 92 1.72 6.75 9.43
C ALA A 92 2.27 5.35 9.78
N GLY A 93 3.59 5.13 9.65
CA GLY A 93 4.17 3.82 9.98
C GLY A 93 3.89 3.36 11.42
N GLU A 94 3.77 4.31 12.34
CA GLU A 94 3.37 4.09 13.74
C GLU A 94 1.89 3.68 13.87
N GLU A 95 1.00 4.28 13.08
CA GLU A 95 -0.43 3.95 13.04
C GLU A 95 -0.67 2.50 12.60
N LEU A 96 0.11 2.01 11.62
CA LEU A 96 0.05 0.60 11.20
C LEU A 96 0.55 -0.36 12.29
N ALA A 97 1.54 0.06 13.08
CA ALA A 97 2.00 -0.71 14.22
C ALA A 97 0.94 -0.73 15.34
N GLU A 98 0.27 0.39 15.59
CA GLU A 98 -0.84 0.48 16.53
C GLU A 98 -2.03 -0.39 16.09
N VAL A 99 -2.41 -0.38 14.81
CA VAL A 99 -3.47 -1.26 14.28
C VAL A 99 -3.13 -2.74 14.45
N ALA A 100 -1.86 -3.11 14.21
CA ALA A 100 -1.39 -4.48 14.42
C ALA A 100 -1.44 -4.92 15.89
N GLU A 101 -1.18 -4.01 16.83
CA GLU A 101 -1.20 -4.27 18.27
C GLU A 101 -2.62 -4.23 18.86
N LEU A 102 -3.43 -3.23 18.51
CA LEU A 102 -4.77 -3.02 19.07
C LEU A 102 -5.83 -3.92 18.43
N ALA A 103 -5.70 -4.24 17.13
CA ALA A 103 -6.66 -5.01 16.36
C ALA A 103 -6.01 -6.12 15.52
N PRO A 104 -5.24 -7.04 16.12
CA PRO A 104 -4.42 -8.03 15.41
C PRO A 104 -5.21 -8.94 14.45
N ASN A 105 -6.45 -9.31 14.79
CA ASN A 105 -7.28 -10.14 13.90
C ASN A 105 -7.77 -9.36 12.66
N ALA A 106 -8.08 -8.06 12.83
CA ALA A 106 -8.47 -7.21 11.72
C ALA A 106 -7.28 -6.94 10.80
N ALA A 107 -6.13 -6.62 11.38
CA ALA A 107 -4.85 -6.47 10.68
C ALA A 107 -4.50 -7.71 9.84
N GLN A 108 -4.57 -8.91 10.44
CA GLN A 108 -4.36 -10.16 9.70
C GLN A 108 -5.42 -10.41 8.61
N GLY A 109 -6.67 -10.03 8.85
CA GLY A 109 -7.74 -10.10 7.86
C GLY A 109 -7.45 -9.24 6.64
N MET A 110 -7.00 -8.00 6.85
CA MET A 110 -6.59 -7.07 5.79
C MET A 110 -5.43 -7.63 4.98
N VAL A 111 -4.38 -8.13 5.63
CA VAL A 111 -3.24 -8.73 4.93
C VAL A 111 -3.69 -9.94 4.08
N LYS A 112 -4.55 -10.81 4.60
CA LYS A 112 -5.07 -11.96 3.83
C LYS A 112 -5.88 -11.53 2.62
N LEU A 113 -6.77 -10.55 2.78
CA LEU A 113 -7.55 -10.00 1.68
C LEU A 113 -6.64 -9.41 0.59
N TYR A 114 -5.63 -8.63 1.00
CA TYR A 114 -4.68 -8.03 0.07
C TYR A 114 -3.83 -9.09 -0.66
N ARG A 115 -3.35 -10.12 0.04
CA ARG A 115 -2.64 -11.25 -0.60
C ARG A 115 -3.52 -11.96 -1.62
N ALA A 116 -4.77 -12.27 -1.27
CA ALA A 116 -5.72 -12.92 -2.18
C ALA A 116 -6.01 -12.06 -3.41
N TYR A 117 -6.17 -10.74 -3.23
CA TYR A 117 -6.31 -9.79 -4.32
C TYR A 117 -5.08 -9.79 -5.25
N ARG A 118 -3.87 -9.71 -4.70
CA ARG A 118 -2.63 -9.73 -5.49
C ARG A 118 -2.44 -11.03 -6.25
N GLU A 119 -2.77 -12.16 -5.63
CA GLU A 119 -2.70 -13.48 -6.27
C GLU A 119 -3.72 -13.61 -7.41
N GLN A 120 -4.94 -13.11 -7.22
CA GLN A 120 -5.95 -13.07 -8.30
C GLN A 120 -5.52 -12.16 -9.45
N ALA A 121 -4.97 -10.98 -9.15
CA ALA A 121 -4.43 -10.06 -10.16
C ALA A 121 -3.27 -10.70 -10.94
N ALA A 122 -2.37 -11.41 -10.26
CA ALA A 122 -1.26 -12.13 -10.89
C ALA A 122 -1.78 -13.24 -11.82
N ARG A 123 -2.73 -14.06 -11.37
CA ARG A 123 -3.34 -15.12 -12.20
C ARG A 123 -4.02 -14.58 -13.45
N LEU A 124 -4.71 -13.43 -13.34
CA LEU A 124 -5.31 -12.76 -14.49
C LEU A 124 -4.25 -12.25 -15.47
N SER A 125 -3.14 -11.70 -14.95
CA SER A 125 -1.99 -11.28 -15.75
C SER A 125 -1.33 -12.45 -16.47
N ASP A 126 -1.09 -13.57 -15.78
CA ASP A 126 -0.51 -14.80 -16.36
C ASP A 126 -1.41 -15.35 -17.48
N LEU A 127 -2.72 -15.41 -17.24
CA LEU A 127 -3.69 -15.83 -18.24
C LEU A 127 -3.70 -14.90 -19.47
N ALA A 128 -3.68 -13.57 -19.24
CA ALA A 128 -3.60 -12.60 -20.32
C ALA A 128 -2.30 -12.76 -21.14
N GLY A 129 -1.18 -13.03 -20.48
CA GLY A 129 0.11 -13.31 -21.14
C GLY A 129 0.06 -14.57 -22.01
N LEU A 130 -0.54 -15.66 -21.51
CA LEU A 130 -0.72 -16.90 -22.27
C LEU A 130 -1.64 -16.70 -23.49
N LEU A 131 -2.72 -15.94 -23.34
CA LEU A 131 -3.65 -15.65 -24.44
C LEU A 131 -3.01 -14.74 -25.52
N ALA A 132 -2.22 -13.76 -25.10
CA ALA A 132 -1.44 -12.91 -26.02
C ALA A 132 -0.40 -13.73 -26.81
N GLN A 133 0.27 -14.69 -26.17
CA GLN A 133 1.21 -15.61 -26.83
C GLN A 133 0.52 -16.58 -27.79
N ALA A 134 -0.73 -16.95 -27.50
CA ALA A 134 -1.55 -17.79 -28.37
C ALA A 134 -2.13 -17.06 -29.59
N GLY A 135 -1.78 -15.78 -29.81
CA GLY A 135 -2.26 -14.98 -30.93
C GLY A 135 -3.75 -14.63 -30.84
N HIS A 136 -4.36 -14.76 -29.65
CA HIS A 136 -5.66 -14.19 -29.39
C HIS A 136 -5.47 -12.73 -29.01
N ASP A 137 -5.95 -11.84 -29.89
CA ASP A 137 -6.10 -10.41 -29.60
C ASP A 137 -6.70 -10.27 -28.18
N PRO A 138 -6.04 -9.56 -27.26
CA PRO A 138 -6.52 -9.41 -25.89
C PRO A 138 -7.62 -8.35 -25.87
N ALA A 139 -8.69 -8.59 -26.62
CA ALA A 139 -9.98 -7.92 -26.51
C ALA A 139 -10.85 -8.56 -25.42
N LEU A 140 -10.26 -9.36 -24.52
CA LEU A 140 -10.89 -9.73 -23.26
C LEU A 140 -10.75 -8.56 -22.29
N SER A 141 -11.68 -7.63 -22.49
CA SER A 141 -12.05 -6.53 -21.62
C SER A 141 -12.25 -7.04 -20.19
N GLY A 142 -11.23 -6.85 -19.36
CA GLY A 142 -11.25 -7.12 -17.93
C GLY A 142 -10.29 -6.17 -17.24
N THR A 143 -10.77 -4.95 -16.98
CA THR A 143 -10.15 -3.98 -16.07
C THR A 143 -8.67 -3.65 -16.33
N ARG A 144 -8.28 -3.26 -17.56
CA ARG A 144 -7.07 -2.42 -17.66
C ARG A 144 -7.43 -1.09 -17.03
N LEU A 145 -6.73 -0.69 -15.98
CA LEU A 145 -6.91 0.65 -15.46
C LEU A 145 -6.36 1.61 -16.53
N PRO A 146 -6.98 2.79 -16.74
CA PRO A 146 -6.46 3.76 -17.71
C PRO A 146 -4.97 4.08 -17.54
N MET A 147 -4.45 3.94 -16.30
CA MET A 147 -3.03 4.10 -15.98
C MET A 147 -2.15 2.99 -16.56
N ASP A 148 -2.65 1.76 -16.71
CA ASP A 148 -1.89 0.63 -17.25
C ASP A 148 -1.71 0.78 -18.75
N GLU A 149 -2.74 1.25 -19.46
CA GLU A 149 -2.65 1.56 -20.90
C GLU A 149 -1.61 2.65 -21.18
N VAL A 150 -1.59 3.70 -20.37
CA VAL A 150 -0.58 4.76 -20.50
C VAL A 150 0.80 4.21 -20.17
N ARG A 151 0.93 3.39 -19.13
CA ARG A 151 2.21 2.79 -18.74
C ARG A 151 2.78 1.91 -19.85
N ASP A 152 1.98 0.99 -20.40
CA ASP A 152 2.39 0.11 -21.51
C ASP A 152 2.85 0.94 -22.71
N ALA A 153 2.12 2.03 -23.03
CA ALA A 153 2.46 2.91 -24.14
C ALA A 153 3.79 3.66 -23.92
N LEU A 154 4.15 3.97 -22.66
CA LEU A 154 5.38 4.68 -22.32
C LEU A 154 6.58 3.74 -22.13
N GLU A 155 6.40 2.58 -21.47
CA GLU A 155 7.45 1.60 -21.19
C GLU A 155 7.85 0.78 -22.44
N GLY A 156 6.96 0.67 -23.42
CA GLY A 156 7.24 0.00 -24.70
C GLY A 156 8.24 0.73 -25.61
N ARG A 157 8.75 1.90 -25.20
CA ARG A 157 9.71 2.71 -25.94
C ARG A 157 10.88 3.09 -25.03
N PRO A 158 12.09 3.34 -25.56
CA PRO A 158 13.08 4.10 -24.80
C PRO A 158 12.41 5.42 -24.38
N ASN A 159 12.60 5.87 -23.14
CA ASN A 159 11.98 7.08 -22.54
C ASN A 159 12.38 8.39 -23.26
N HIS A 160 12.11 8.46 -24.56
CA HIS A 160 12.48 9.48 -25.51
C HIS A 160 11.36 9.56 -26.55
N TYR A 161 10.81 10.75 -26.72
CA TYR A 161 9.66 11.03 -27.57
C TYR A 161 10.08 12.12 -28.56
N PRO A 162 10.67 11.77 -29.71
CA PRO A 162 11.32 12.72 -30.61
C PRO A 162 10.50 13.97 -30.90
N ALA A 163 9.22 13.81 -31.22
CA ALA A 163 8.33 14.95 -31.51
C ALA A 163 8.10 15.89 -30.32
N ILE A 164 8.09 15.38 -29.08
CA ILE A 164 7.92 16.21 -27.87
C ILE A 164 9.27 16.82 -27.46
N ASP A 165 10.34 16.02 -27.50
CA ASP A 165 11.69 16.46 -27.13
C ASP A 165 12.19 17.55 -28.08
N GLU A 166 12.10 17.34 -29.40
CA GLU A 166 12.49 18.34 -30.41
C GLU A 166 11.64 19.61 -30.30
N ALA A 167 10.34 19.48 -30.02
CA ALA A 167 9.46 20.64 -29.81
C ALA A 167 9.81 21.40 -28.53
N ALA A 168 10.20 20.71 -27.46
CA ALA A 168 10.63 21.32 -26.21
C ALA A 168 11.98 22.04 -26.38
N GLU A 169 12.94 21.45 -27.07
CA GLU A 169 14.24 22.07 -27.39
C GLU A 169 14.07 23.32 -28.25
N ALA A 170 13.29 23.22 -29.34
CA ALA A 170 12.98 24.35 -30.21
C ALA A 170 12.26 25.47 -29.44
N PHE A 171 11.33 25.10 -28.55
CA PHE A 171 10.63 26.06 -27.70
C PHE A 171 11.56 26.77 -26.72
N HIS A 172 12.44 26.03 -26.04
CA HIS A 172 13.43 26.57 -25.11
C HIS A 172 14.37 27.56 -25.81
N ALA A 173 14.88 27.19 -26.99
CA ALA A 173 15.71 28.08 -27.81
C ALA A 173 14.97 29.35 -28.23
N ARG A 174 13.67 29.25 -28.55
CA ARG A 174 12.84 30.40 -28.95
C ARG A 174 12.60 31.40 -27.83
N ILE A 175 12.32 30.93 -26.61
CA ILE A 175 12.07 31.82 -25.48
C ILE A 175 13.36 32.40 -24.88
N GLY A 176 14.51 31.80 -25.22
CA GLY A 176 15.82 32.29 -24.76
C GLY A 176 15.93 32.28 -23.23
N ALA A 177 15.36 31.28 -22.58
CA ALA A 177 15.40 31.15 -21.13
C ALA A 177 16.86 30.99 -20.69
N GLY A 178 17.39 32.04 -20.04
CA GLY A 178 18.70 32.02 -19.40
C GLY A 178 18.63 31.32 -18.04
N GLU A 179 19.17 31.94 -17.01
CA GLU A 179 19.14 31.36 -15.65
C GLU A 179 17.75 31.42 -14.97
N ASP A 180 16.85 32.31 -15.41
CA ASP A 180 15.47 32.46 -14.88
C ASP A 180 14.40 31.90 -15.83
N LEU A 181 14.36 30.58 -15.97
CA LEU A 181 13.35 29.90 -16.78
C LEU A 181 11.92 30.19 -16.29
N ALA A 182 11.71 30.26 -14.98
CA ALA A 182 10.39 30.46 -14.40
C ALA A 182 9.83 31.86 -14.72
N GLY A 183 10.65 32.92 -14.62
CA GLY A 183 10.30 34.27 -15.01
C GLY A 183 9.98 34.37 -16.51
N THR A 184 10.86 33.83 -17.36
CA THR A 184 10.68 33.83 -18.82
C THR A 184 9.39 33.12 -19.24
N LEU A 185 9.06 31.97 -18.63
CA LEU A 185 7.82 31.25 -18.92
C LEU A 185 6.57 32.04 -18.50
N ARG A 186 6.61 32.78 -17.39
CA ARG A 186 5.50 33.64 -16.95
C ARG A 186 5.25 34.79 -17.92
N GLU A 187 6.32 35.41 -18.41
CA GLU A 187 6.23 36.49 -19.41
C GLU A 187 5.69 35.97 -20.73
N TRP A 188 6.23 34.85 -21.22
CA TRP A 188 5.78 34.22 -22.46
C TRP A 188 4.31 33.80 -22.41
N LEU A 189 3.86 33.17 -21.31
CA LEU A 189 2.45 32.82 -21.11
C LEU A 189 1.54 34.05 -21.14
N LYS A 190 2.02 35.18 -20.60
CA LYS A 190 1.29 36.43 -20.60
C LYS A 190 1.25 37.09 -21.98
N SER A 191 2.37 37.11 -22.72
CA SER A 191 2.47 37.78 -24.02
C SER A 191 1.76 37.01 -25.13
N GLU A 192 1.98 35.70 -25.22
CA GLU A 192 1.44 34.87 -26.31
C GLU A 192 0.01 34.38 -26.05
N HIS A 193 -0.30 34.05 -24.79
CA HIS A 193 -1.56 33.40 -24.44
C HIS A 193 -2.46 34.24 -23.52
N GLY A 194 -2.01 35.42 -23.06
CA GLY A 194 -2.75 36.24 -22.10
C GLY A 194 -2.92 35.58 -20.73
N ILE A 195 -2.15 34.52 -20.42
CA ILE A 195 -2.28 33.76 -19.18
C ILE A 195 -1.44 34.40 -18.09
N ILE A 196 -2.08 34.78 -16.99
CA ILE A 196 -1.40 35.36 -15.82
C ILE A 196 -1.14 34.27 -14.78
N VAL A 197 0.13 34.05 -14.46
CA VAL A 197 0.54 33.10 -13.41
C VAL A 197 0.56 33.80 -12.05
N ARG A 198 -0.08 33.20 -11.03
CA ARG A 198 -0.05 33.69 -9.64
C ARG A 198 0.31 32.57 -8.69
N THR A 199 1.25 32.85 -7.78
CA THR A 199 1.51 31.96 -6.65
C THR A 199 0.50 32.26 -5.55
N LEU A 200 -0.13 31.23 -4.98
CA LEU A 200 -1.07 31.34 -3.86
C LEU A 200 -0.56 30.54 -2.65
N PRO A 201 -0.85 31.03 -1.44
CA PRO A 201 -0.41 30.38 -0.23
C PRO A 201 -1.14 29.05 0.00
N VAL A 202 -0.49 28.16 0.75
CA VAL A 202 -0.93 26.77 0.95
C VAL A 202 -2.37 26.65 1.45
N HIS A 203 -2.80 27.55 2.33
CA HIS A 203 -4.16 27.55 2.88
C HIS A 203 -5.23 27.92 1.85
N ALA A 204 -4.89 28.67 0.79
CA ALA A 204 -5.79 28.99 -0.30
C ALA A 204 -5.89 27.86 -1.35
N MET A 205 -4.94 26.93 -1.35
CA MET A 205 -4.89 25.76 -2.23
C MET A 205 -4.46 24.48 -1.48
N PRO A 206 -5.25 24.01 -0.50
CA PRO A 206 -4.81 22.93 0.41
C PRO A 206 -4.59 21.59 -0.31
N ASN A 207 -5.43 21.27 -1.29
CA ASN A 207 -5.44 19.98 -2.00
C ASN A 207 -4.90 20.06 -3.44
N LEU A 208 -4.51 21.25 -3.92
CA LEU A 208 -4.14 21.47 -5.32
C LEU A 208 -2.74 22.07 -5.42
N ARG A 209 -1.89 21.49 -6.26
CA ARG A 209 -0.57 22.05 -6.59
C ARG A 209 -0.64 23.12 -7.69
N ARG A 210 -1.57 22.96 -8.63
CA ARG A 210 -1.84 23.90 -9.73
C ARG A 210 -3.34 23.95 -10.03
N ARG A 211 -3.84 25.11 -10.45
CA ARG A 211 -5.23 25.28 -10.93
C ARG A 211 -5.24 26.29 -12.06
N TYR A 212 -5.76 25.90 -13.22
CA TYR A 212 -5.95 26.80 -14.35
C TYR A 212 -7.41 27.20 -14.47
N ASP A 213 -7.70 28.49 -14.42
CA ASP A 213 -9.02 29.07 -14.67
C ASP A 213 -9.07 29.66 -16.07
N ARG A 214 -9.86 29.01 -16.94
CA ARG A 214 -10.04 29.40 -18.35
C ARG A 214 -10.82 30.71 -18.51
N HIS A 215 -11.69 31.08 -17.57
CA HIS A 215 -12.49 32.31 -17.68
C HIS A 215 -11.67 33.55 -17.38
N SER A 216 -10.86 33.49 -16.33
CA SER A 216 -9.98 34.60 -15.94
C SER A 216 -8.60 34.55 -16.58
N MET A 217 -8.30 33.51 -17.37
CA MET A 217 -6.99 33.23 -17.96
C MET A 217 -5.88 33.26 -16.91
N ARG A 218 -6.12 32.64 -15.76
CA ARG A 218 -5.17 32.62 -14.62
C ARG A 218 -4.71 31.22 -14.30
N LEU A 219 -3.41 31.05 -14.19
CA LEU A 219 -2.78 29.84 -13.67
C LEU A 219 -2.33 30.09 -12.23
N PHE A 220 -3.00 29.44 -11.28
CA PHE A 220 -2.62 29.48 -9.88
C PHE A 220 -1.67 28.34 -9.55
N LEU A 221 -0.55 28.66 -8.93
CA LEU A 221 0.46 27.71 -8.45
C LEU A 221 0.52 27.77 -6.92
N SER A 222 0.62 26.63 -6.25
CA SER A 222 0.76 26.57 -4.80
C SER A 222 2.20 26.92 -4.38
N GLU A 223 2.36 27.66 -3.28
CA GLU A 223 3.67 27.87 -2.62
C GLU A 223 4.37 26.56 -2.17
N ARG A 224 3.65 25.42 -2.15
CA ARG A 224 4.27 24.11 -1.89
C ARG A 224 5.18 23.61 -3.02
N LEU A 225 5.06 24.19 -4.21
CA LEU A 225 5.99 23.93 -5.30
C LEU A 225 7.29 24.68 -4.96
N TYR A 226 8.32 23.93 -4.56
CA TYR A 226 9.67 24.49 -4.39
C TYR A 226 10.09 25.22 -5.68
N PRO A 227 10.82 26.35 -5.59
CA PRO A 227 11.44 26.97 -6.76
C PRO A 227 12.41 26.01 -7.46
#